data_AF-A0AAD5BF36-F1
#
_entry.id   AF-A0AAD5BF36-F1
#
_cell.length_a   1.000
_cell.length_b   1.000
_cell.length_c   1.000
_cell.angle_alpha   90.00
_cell.angle_beta   90.00
_cell.angle_gamma   90.00
#
_symmetry.space_group_name_H-M   'P 1'
#
loop_
_entity.id
_entity.type
_entity.pdbx_description
1 polymer ?
#
loop_
_entity_poly.entity_id
_entity_poly.type
_entity_poly.pdbx_seq_one_letter_code
_entity_poly.pdbx_strand_id
1 'polypeptide(L)'
;MTSLLAISAMSPPPHKPRTTKTLPLQLLLQLNHLLQKSIFSRKFYQEINDKVLSKTSTVDQNLYFICYFSLLISSILNNKYQIRDFLRRQQYKLLQLVKVGANKVNIDTSNVKALNQPKPQPTPESQQKPSNLAYHLKKINSYLADVRIFNRLTDSIKYMPWLIDEYHSWRNPSAATPKFDRFVNMIQALNCIVLELFENAGWLTDHDWVGTGDNNYWCIETYIWCCRVWGAYLLIEIAEMLRRTPVSKWGNKSWQISLFKNVIQLPLVLHWCLRDGCLTPFWVGLCGSGASWWNFKDMWSSIDLS
;
A
#
# COMPACT_ATOMS: atom_id res chain seq x y z
N MET A 1 -51.25 -40.00 -51.33
CA MET A 1 -51.33 -39.82 -49.87
C MET A 1 -50.24 -38.86 -49.46
N THR A 2 -50.68 -37.73 -48.94
CA THR A 2 -49.98 -36.53 -48.49
C THR A 2 -49.21 -36.77 -47.20
N SER A 3 -47.96 -36.32 -47.12
CA SER A 3 -47.40 -35.82 -45.85
C SER A 3 -46.19 -34.91 -46.15
N LEU A 4 -46.47 -33.60 -46.22
CA LEU A 4 -45.46 -32.54 -46.20
C LEU A 4 -45.15 -32.24 -44.74
N LEU A 5 -43.93 -32.55 -44.30
CA LEU A 5 -43.40 -32.16 -43.00
C LEU A 5 -43.16 -30.63 -43.01
N ALA A 6 -43.96 -29.90 -42.23
CA ALA A 6 -43.74 -28.49 -41.95
C ALA A 6 -42.56 -28.31 -41.00
N ILE A 7 -41.44 -27.80 -41.51
CA ILE A 7 -40.34 -27.31 -40.69
C ILE A 7 -40.73 -25.90 -40.23
N SER A 8 -41.06 -25.77 -38.94
CA SER A 8 -41.32 -24.48 -38.31
C SER A 8 -40.03 -23.66 -38.29
N ALA A 9 -40.01 -22.57 -39.05
CA ALA A 9 -38.92 -21.60 -39.02
C ALA A 9 -38.91 -20.87 -37.68
N MET A 10 -38.01 -21.26 -36.77
CA MET A 10 -37.74 -20.51 -35.54
C MET A 10 -37.16 -19.14 -35.92
N SER A 11 -37.91 -18.08 -35.66
CA SER A 11 -37.45 -16.71 -35.82
C SER A 11 -36.26 -16.45 -34.88
N PRO A 12 -35.17 -15.79 -35.34
CA PRO A 12 -34.08 -15.42 -34.45
C PRO A 12 -34.56 -14.41 -33.39
N PRO A 13 -34.04 -14.47 -32.16
CA PRO A 13 -34.43 -13.56 -31.10
C PRO A 13 -34.11 -12.10 -31.48
N PRO A 14 -34.92 -11.12 -31.05
CA PRO A 14 -34.74 -9.73 -31.41
C PRO A 14 -33.40 -9.21 -30.87
N HIS A 15 -32.53 -8.80 -31.77
CA HIS A 15 -31.25 -8.18 -31.47
C HIS A 15 -31.52 -6.84 -30.76
N LYS A 16 -31.31 -6.76 -29.44
CA LYS A 16 -31.31 -5.47 -28.74
C LYS A 16 -30.16 -4.63 -29.29
N PRO A 17 -30.39 -3.42 -29.82
CA PRO A 17 -29.32 -2.54 -30.25
C PRO A 17 -28.49 -2.15 -29.03
N ARG A 18 -27.19 -2.46 -29.08
CA ARG A 18 -26.22 -2.05 -28.08
C ARG A 18 -26.10 -0.53 -28.19
N THR A 19 -26.66 0.21 -27.23
CA THR A 19 -26.53 1.66 -27.17
C THR A 19 -25.06 2.01 -26.95
N THR A 20 -24.34 2.31 -28.04
CA THR A 20 -23.00 2.87 -27.98
C THR A 20 -23.13 4.29 -27.45
N LYS A 21 -22.92 4.47 -26.14
CA LYS A 21 -22.75 5.79 -25.55
C LYS A 21 -21.52 6.41 -26.22
N THR A 22 -21.72 7.38 -27.10
CA THR A 22 -20.64 8.15 -27.70
C THR A 22 -19.94 8.92 -26.58
N LEU A 23 -18.61 8.81 -26.51
CA LEU A 23 -17.84 9.57 -25.55
C LEU A 23 -17.90 11.06 -25.92
N PRO A 24 -18.10 11.98 -24.96
CA PRO A 24 -18.17 13.39 -25.24
C PRO A 24 -16.84 13.87 -25.86
N LEU A 25 -16.92 14.69 -26.91
CA LEU A 25 -15.75 15.20 -27.64
C LEU A 25 -14.73 15.89 -26.73
N GLN A 26 -15.20 16.59 -25.70
CA GLN A 26 -14.34 17.24 -24.71
C GLN A 26 -13.47 16.24 -23.93
N LEU A 27 -14.01 15.08 -23.57
CA LEU A 27 -13.25 14.02 -22.92
C LEU A 27 -12.20 13.46 -23.88
N LEU A 28 -12.54 13.28 -25.16
CA LEU A 28 -11.58 12.82 -26.17
C LEU A 28 -10.45 13.82 -26.39
N LEU A 29 -10.75 15.13 -26.43
CA LEU A 29 -9.74 16.19 -26.56
C LEU A 29 -8.85 16.27 -25.32
N GLN A 30 -9.43 16.19 -24.11
CA GLN A 30 -8.66 16.14 -22.86
C GLN A 30 -7.76 14.91 -22.81
N LEU A 31 -8.28 13.73 -23.19
CA LEU A 31 -7.52 12.50 -23.25
C LEU A 31 -6.38 12.61 -24.27
N ASN A 32 -6.63 13.16 -25.46
CA ASN A 32 -5.61 13.37 -26.47
C ASN A 32 -4.50 14.30 -25.97
N HIS A 33 -4.86 15.43 -25.36
CA HIS A 33 -3.88 16.36 -24.79
C HIS A 33 -3.07 15.71 -23.64
N LEU A 34 -3.73 14.93 -22.78
CA LEU A 34 -3.04 14.17 -21.72
C LEU A 34 -2.09 13.11 -22.29
N LEU A 35 -2.51 12.38 -23.33
CA LEU A 35 -1.68 11.37 -24.00
C LEU A 35 -0.47 12.02 -24.70
N GLN A 36 -0.67 13.17 -25.35
CA GLN A 36 0.40 13.95 -25.97
C GLN A 36 1.43 14.43 -24.94
N LYS A 37 1.00 14.84 -23.75
CA LYS A 37 1.90 15.25 -22.66
C LYS A 37 2.56 14.10 -21.90
N SER A 38 1.96 12.91 -21.94
CA SER A 38 2.45 11.72 -21.23
C SER A 38 3.03 10.68 -22.20
N ILE A 39 2.22 9.70 -22.61
CA ILE A 39 2.64 8.50 -23.34
C ILE A 39 3.30 8.82 -24.69
N PHE A 40 2.93 9.91 -25.36
CA PHE A 40 3.54 10.30 -26.64
C PHE A 40 4.62 11.38 -26.52
N SER A 41 4.94 11.83 -25.31
CA SER A 41 6.00 12.81 -25.08
C SER A 41 7.33 12.10 -24.82
N ARG A 42 8.37 12.46 -25.58
CA ARG A 42 9.74 12.04 -25.25
C ARG A 42 10.17 12.54 -23.88
N LYS A 43 9.81 13.79 -23.52
CA LYS A 43 10.15 14.42 -22.23
C LYS A 43 9.63 13.58 -21.06
N PHE A 44 8.42 13.02 -21.17
CA PHE A 44 7.84 12.15 -20.14
C PHE A 44 8.72 10.94 -19.83
N TYR A 45 9.19 10.22 -20.85
CA TYR A 45 10.08 9.05 -20.64
C TYR A 45 11.46 9.46 -20.13
N GLN A 46 11.98 10.60 -20.57
CA GLN A 46 13.25 11.13 -20.06
C GLN A 46 13.16 11.44 -18.56
N GLU A 47 12.12 12.16 -18.13
CA GLU A 47 11.91 12.46 -16.72
C GLU A 47 11.69 11.20 -15.89
N ILE A 48 10.98 10.18 -16.40
CA ILE A 48 10.86 8.89 -15.70
C ILE A 48 12.23 8.22 -15.54
N ASN A 49 13.04 8.19 -16.59
CA ASN A 49 14.37 7.61 -16.54
C ASN A 49 15.24 8.36 -15.52
N ASP A 50 15.23 9.69 -15.56
CA ASP A 50 16.12 10.53 -14.77
C ASP A 50 15.69 10.64 -13.30
N LYS A 51 14.38 10.66 -13.01
CA LYS A 51 13.84 10.88 -11.66
C LYS A 51 13.44 9.59 -10.95
N VAL A 52 12.95 8.59 -11.68
CA VAL A 52 12.40 7.36 -11.08
C VAL A 52 13.39 6.20 -11.21
N LEU A 53 13.97 5.99 -12.40
CA LEU A 53 14.75 4.78 -12.70
C LEU A 53 16.27 4.93 -12.53
N SER A 54 16.78 6.16 -12.44
CA SER A 54 18.22 6.44 -12.41
C SER A 54 18.95 5.96 -11.14
N LYS A 55 18.23 5.82 -10.02
CA LYS A 55 18.80 5.44 -8.72
C LYS A 55 18.06 4.24 -8.16
N THR A 56 18.80 3.31 -7.56
CA THR A 56 18.23 2.14 -6.87
C THR A 56 17.26 2.58 -5.75
N SER A 57 17.56 3.66 -5.04
CA SER A 57 16.71 4.21 -3.99
C SER A 57 15.36 4.75 -4.50
N THR A 58 15.33 5.39 -5.67
CA THR A 58 14.08 5.91 -6.26
C THR A 58 13.24 4.78 -6.83
N VAL A 59 13.90 3.76 -7.41
CA VAL A 59 13.24 2.52 -7.81
C VAL A 59 12.60 1.84 -6.59
N ASP A 60 13.32 1.62 -5.49
CA ASP A 60 12.74 1.01 -4.29
C ASP A 60 11.57 1.84 -3.73
N GLN A 61 11.67 3.17 -3.69
CA GLN A 61 10.54 4.03 -3.26
C GLN A 61 9.29 3.81 -4.11
N ASN A 62 9.45 3.67 -5.43
CA ASN A 62 8.34 3.40 -6.35
C ASN A 62 7.74 2.02 -6.07
N LEU A 63 8.61 0.99 -5.99
CA LEU A 63 8.21 -0.39 -5.75
C LEU A 63 7.57 -0.56 -4.36
N TYR A 64 8.02 0.19 -3.35
CA TYR A 64 7.48 0.14 -2.00
C TYR A 64 5.99 0.49 -2.00
N PHE A 65 5.61 1.59 -2.66
CA PHE A 65 4.20 1.94 -2.76
C PHE A 65 3.40 0.91 -3.58
N ILE A 66 3.90 0.52 -4.76
CA ILE A 66 3.20 -0.43 -5.64
C ILE A 66 3.00 -1.80 -4.97
N CYS A 67 3.98 -2.27 -4.21
CA CYS A 67 3.94 -3.53 -3.46
C CYS A 67 2.74 -3.56 -2.50
N TYR A 68 2.73 -2.66 -1.50
CA TYR A 68 1.68 -2.64 -0.49
C TYR A 68 0.34 -2.16 -1.01
N PHE A 69 0.33 -1.27 -2.02
CA PHE A 69 -0.92 -0.86 -2.66
C PHE A 69 -1.57 -2.03 -3.40
N SER A 70 -0.79 -2.87 -4.09
CA SER A 70 -1.29 -4.09 -4.72
C SER A 70 -1.88 -5.06 -3.69
N LEU A 71 -1.24 -5.21 -2.52
CA LEU A 71 -1.76 -6.01 -1.41
C LEU A 71 -3.07 -5.44 -0.86
N LEU A 72 -3.14 -4.12 -0.67
CA LEU A 72 -4.34 -3.43 -0.21
C LEU A 72 -5.52 -3.64 -1.15
N ILE A 73 -5.32 -3.41 -2.47
CA ILE A 73 -6.37 -3.62 -3.47
C ILE A 73 -6.75 -5.11 -3.55
N SER A 74 -5.78 -6.03 -3.50
CA SER A 74 -6.05 -7.47 -3.44
C SER A 74 -6.96 -7.81 -2.25
N SER A 75 -6.64 -7.30 -1.06
CA SER A 75 -7.43 -7.56 0.14
C SER A 75 -8.83 -6.97 0.06
N ILE A 76 -8.99 -5.76 -0.49
CA ILE A 76 -10.30 -5.13 -0.71
C ILE A 76 -11.14 -5.97 -1.68
N LEU A 77 -10.54 -6.44 -2.77
CA LEU A 77 -11.22 -7.25 -3.78
C LEU A 77 -11.62 -8.64 -3.26
N ASN A 78 -10.82 -9.24 -2.39
CA ASN A 78 -11.17 -10.50 -1.73
C ASN A 78 -12.31 -10.30 -0.71
N ASN A 79 -12.31 -9.18 0.01
CA ASN A 79 -13.35 -8.84 0.98
C ASN A 79 -14.60 -8.19 0.34
N LYS A 80 -14.73 -8.17 -0.99
CA LYS A 80 -15.80 -7.48 -1.72
C LYS A 80 -17.21 -7.86 -1.24
N TYR A 81 -17.43 -9.13 -0.89
CA TYR A 81 -18.73 -9.62 -0.44
C TYR A 81 -19.09 -9.09 0.94
N GLN A 82 -18.13 -9.13 1.87
CA GLN A 82 -18.28 -8.56 3.21
C GLN A 82 -18.52 -7.04 3.15
N ILE A 83 -17.78 -6.33 2.29
CA ILE A 83 -17.96 -4.88 2.08
C ILE A 83 -19.35 -4.58 1.51
N ARG A 84 -19.79 -5.32 0.49
CA ARG A 84 -21.13 -5.17 -0.10
C ARG A 84 -22.24 -5.45 0.91
N ASP A 85 -22.07 -6.47 1.75
CA ASP A 85 -23.05 -6.83 2.78
C ASP A 85 -23.09 -5.77 3.89
N PHE A 86 -21.94 -5.24 4.29
CA PHE A 86 -21.85 -4.11 5.20
C PHE A 86 -22.55 -2.87 4.65
N LEU A 87 -22.26 -2.47 3.41
CA LEU A 87 -22.88 -1.31 2.77
C LEU A 87 -24.41 -1.46 2.65
N ARG A 88 -24.89 -2.65 2.24
CA ARG A 88 -26.32 -2.95 2.21
C ARG A 88 -26.97 -2.81 3.59
N ARG A 89 -26.31 -3.28 4.65
CA ARG A 89 -26.80 -3.13 6.03
C ARG A 89 -26.84 -1.66 6.48
N GLN A 90 -25.82 -0.86 6.16
CA GLN A 90 -25.80 0.56 6.51
C GLN A 90 -26.86 1.35 5.75
N GLN A 91 -27.00 1.09 4.45
CA GLN A 91 -28.08 1.67 3.63
C GLN A 91 -29.46 1.33 4.21
N TYR A 92 -29.68 0.07 4.59
CA TYR A 92 -30.92 -0.35 5.24
C TYR A 92 -31.17 0.42 6.55
N LYS A 93 -30.17 0.54 7.44
CA LYS A 93 -30.30 1.32 8.68
C LYS A 93 -30.63 2.78 8.42
N LEU A 94 -29.97 3.42 7.44
CA LEU A 94 -30.25 4.78 7.06
C LEU A 94 -31.68 4.95 6.54
N LEU A 95 -32.14 4.03 5.69
CA LEU A 95 -33.52 4.02 5.17
C LEU A 95 -34.55 3.82 6.29
N GLN A 96 -34.26 2.98 7.29
CA GLN A 96 -35.13 2.84 8.46
C GLN A 96 -35.18 4.12 9.29
N LEU A 97 -34.05 4.82 9.48
CA LEU A 97 -34.03 6.12 10.16
C LEU A 97 -34.85 7.17 9.42
N VAL A 98 -34.70 7.24 8.09
CA VAL A 98 -35.50 8.14 7.24
C VAL A 98 -36.99 7.81 7.33
N LYS A 99 -37.35 6.52 7.31
CA LYS A 99 -38.75 6.07 7.46
C LYS A 99 -39.34 6.49 8.81
N VAL A 100 -38.60 6.29 9.90
CA VAL A 100 -39.02 6.72 11.25
C VAL A 100 -39.17 8.24 11.32
N GLY A 101 -38.23 9.00 10.74
CA GLY A 101 -38.29 10.45 10.67
C GLY A 101 -39.49 10.96 9.85
N ALA A 102 -39.74 10.37 8.69
CA ALA A 102 -40.88 10.71 7.83
C ALA A 102 -42.22 10.41 8.52
N ASN A 103 -42.34 9.26 9.19
CA ASN A 103 -43.53 8.92 9.96
C ASN A 103 -43.79 9.90 11.12
N LYS A 104 -42.76 10.44 11.77
CA LYS A 104 -42.91 11.48 12.81
C LYS A 104 -43.46 12.81 12.27
N VAL A 105 -43.27 13.08 10.98
CA VAL A 105 -43.76 14.29 10.28
C VAL A 105 -45.03 13.99 9.48
N ASN A 106 -45.69 12.84 9.72
CA ASN A 106 -46.89 12.39 9.01
C ASN A 106 -46.74 12.29 7.47
N ILE A 107 -45.52 12.00 6.98
CA ILE A 107 -45.29 11.74 5.56
C ILE A 107 -45.56 10.25 5.29
N ASP A 108 -46.49 9.95 4.39
CA ASP A 108 -46.77 8.57 3.97
C ASP A 108 -45.60 7.99 3.15
N THR A 109 -44.98 6.94 3.68
CA THR A 109 -43.84 6.25 3.08
C THR A 109 -44.18 4.87 2.50
N SER A 110 -45.46 4.49 2.51
CA SER A 110 -45.95 3.17 2.06
C SER A 110 -45.61 2.88 0.58
N ASN A 111 -45.73 3.91 -0.28
CA ASN A 111 -45.47 3.79 -1.72
C ASN A 111 -43.98 3.86 -2.10
N VAL A 112 -43.09 4.17 -1.15
CA VAL A 112 -41.65 4.31 -1.41
C VAL A 112 -40.97 2.95 -1.33
N LYS A 113 -40.82 2.28 -2.48
CA LYS A 113 -40.15 0.97 -2.61
C LYS A 113 -38.77 0.89 -1.91
N ALA A 114 -38.01 1.99 -1.89
CA ALA A 114 -36.71 2.05 -1.24
C ALA A 114 -36.80 1.92 0.30
N LEU A 115 -37.83 2.48 0.94
CA LEU A 115 -38.01 2.48 2.40
C LEU A 115 -38.62 1.16 2.92
N ASN A 116 -39.23 0.38 2.04
CA ASN A 116 -39.91 -0.88 2.37
C ASN A 116 -39.14 -2.13 1.93
N GLN A 117 -37.83 -2.02 1.73
CA GLN A 117 -36.98 -3.17 1.38
C GLN A 117 -36.82 -4.13 2.57
N PRO A 118 -36.77 -5.45 2.32
CA PRO A 118 -36.49 -6.44 3.35
C PRO A 118 -35.06 -6.30 3.87
N LYS A 119 -34.83 -6.76 5.11
CA LYS A 119 -33.49 -6.75 5.72
C LYS A 119 -32.52 -7.54 4.83
N PRO A 120 -31.39 -6.95 4.41
CA PRO A 120 -30.44 -7.62 3.55
C PRO A 120 -29.81 -8.82 4.26
N GLN A 121 -29.88 -9.99 3.62
CA GLN A 121 -29.21 -11.20 4.07
C GLN A 121 -27.76 -11.25 3.53
N PRO A 122 -26.81 -11.78 4.32
CA PRO A 122 -25.44 -11.95 3.85
C PRO A 122 -25.37 -12.94 2.69
N THR A 123 -24.41 -12.72 1.80
CA THR A 123 -24.19 -13.61 0.67
C THR A 123 -23.58 -14.93 1.17
N PRO A 124 -24.20 -16.10 0.94
CA PRO A 124 -23.68 -17.39 1.41
C PRO A 124 -22.24 -17.64 0.92
N GLU A 125 -21.40 -18.24 1.77
CA GLU A 125 -19.98 -18.53 1.44
C GLU A 125 -19.83 -19.36 0.17
N SER A 126 -20.75 -20.31 -0.07
CA SER A 126 -20.79 -21.13 -1.28
C SER A 126 -20.94 -20.34 -2.59
N GLN A 127 -21.42 -19.09 -2.52
CA GLN A 127 -21.59 -18.20 -3.67
C GLN A 127 -20.46 -17.17 -3.79
N GLN A 128 -19.52 -17.15 -2.84
CA GLN A 128 -18.42 -16.19 -2.84
C GLN A 128 -17.31 -16.66 -3.78
N LYS A 129 -17.26 -16.08 -4.98
CA LYS A 129 -16.21 -16.36 -5.96
C LYS A 129 -14.98 -15.45 -5.71
N PRO A 130 -13.78 -16.01 -5.46
CA PRO A 130 -12.57 -15.22 -5.31
C PRO A 130 -12.27 -14.43 -6.58
N SER A 131 -11.61 -13.28 -6.43
CA SER A 131 -11.28 -12.41 -7.56
C SER A 131 -9.95 -12.85 -8.20
N ASN A 132 -9.95 -13.18 -9.49
CA ASN A 132 -8.72 -13.48 -10.23
C ASN A 132 -7.74 -12.30 -10.17
N LEU A 133 -8.24 -11.07 -10.29
CA LEU A 133 -7.42 -9.87 -10.16
C LEU A 133 -6.79 -9.77 -8.77
N ALA A 134 -7.52 -10.11 -7.70
CA ALA A 134 -6.96 -10.11 -6.36
C ALA A 134 -5.84 -11.13 -6.20
N TYR A 135 -5.99 -12.32 -6.79
CA TYR A 135 -4.94 -13.33 -6.82
C TYR A 135 -3.66 -12.80 -7.50
N HIS A 136 -3.78 -12.21 -8.69
CA HIS A 136 -2.63 -11.66 -9.41
C HIS A 136 -1.98 -10.49 -8.68
N LEU A 137 -2.76 -9.57 -8.09
CA LEU A 137 -2.22 -8.47 -7.29
C LEU A 137 -1.48 -8.95 -6.05
N LYS A 138 -1.93 -10.05 -5.42
CA LYS A 138 -1.20 -10.68 -4.32
C LYS A 138 0.13 -11.25 -4.79
N LYS A 139 0.16 -11.90 -5.95
CA LYS A 139 1.41 -12.41 -6.56
C LYS A 139 2.38 -11.27 -6.91
N ILE A 140 1.89 -10.16 -7.45
CA ILE A 140 2.69 -8.96 -7.69
C ILE A 140 3.29 -8.44 -6.39
N ASN A 141 2.49 -8.32 -5.32
CA ASN A 141 3.01 -7.92 -4.01
C ASN A 141 4.13 -8.85 -3.52
N SER A 142 3.93 -10.17 -3.56
CA SER A 142 4.95 -11.12 -3.10
C SER A 142 6.25 -11.00 -3.91
N TYR A 143 6.16 -10.91 -5.23
CA TYR A 143 7.34 -10.76 -6.09
C TYR A 143 8.04 -9.41 -5.91
N LEU A 144 7.28 -8.33 -5.77
CA LEU A 144 7.86 -7.01 -5.51
C LEU A 144 8.51 -6.93 -4.13
N ALA A 145 7.96 -7.56 -3.11
CA ALA A 145 8.58 -7.61 -1.79
C ALA A 145 9.98 -8.26 -1.87
N ASP A 146 10.09 -9.36 -2.62
CA ASP A 146 11.36 -10.06 -2.86
C ASP A 146 12.37 -9.19 -3.63
N VAL A 147 11.98 -8.64 -4.79
CA VAL A 147 12.83 -7.73 -5.59
C VAL A 147 13.32 -6.54 -4.78
N ARG A 148 12.48 -6.01 -3.88
CA ARG A 148 12.85 -4.89 -3.01
C ARG A 148 13.92 -5.27 -1.99
N ILE A 149 13.81 -6.44 -1.37
CA ILE A 149 14.84 -6.92 -0.44
C ILE A 149 16.13 -7.19 -1.20
N PHE A 150 16.05 -7.84 -2.37
CA PHE A 150 17.21 -8.05 -3.24
C PHE A 150 17.93 -6.75 -3.60
N ASN A 151 17.19 -5.70 -3.98
CA ASN A 151 17.76 -4.39 -4.31
C ASN A 151 18.48 -3.73 -3.12
N ARG A 152 18.14 -4.08 -1.87
CA ARG A 152 18.75 -3.57 -0.65
C ARG A 152 19.90 -4.42 -0.12
N LEU A 153 20.30 -5.50 -0.80
CA LEU A 153 21.40 -6.35 -0.36
C LEU A 153 22.72 -5.58 -0.13
N THR A 154 22.89 -4.43 -0.77
CA THR A 154 24.05 -3.55 -0.62
C THR A 154 23.80 -2.28 0.20
N ASP A 155 22.58 -2.09 0.73
CA ASP A 155 22.21 -0.89 1.49
C ASP A 155 22.96 -0.77 2.83
N SER A 156 23.51 -1.86 3.38
CA SER A 156 24.41 -1.78 4.54
C SER A 156 25.60 -0.84 4.28
N ILE A 157 26.12 -0.83 3.06
CA ILE A 157 27.25 0.02 2.64
C ILE A 157 26.85 1.50 2.65
N LYS A 158 25.61 1.81 2.29
CA LYS A 158 25.07 3.19 2.26
C LYS A 158 25.05 3.85 3.62
N TYR A 159 24.95 3.09 4.72
CA TYR A 159 24.96 3.63 6.07
C TYR A 159 26.37 3.83 6.66
N MET A 160 27.41 3.28 6.03
CA MET A 160 28.79 3.42 6.53
C MET A 160 29.28 4.87 6.60
N PRO A 161 29.07 5.73 5.58
CA PRO A 161 29.42 7.15 5.69
C PRO A 161 28.74 7.83 6.88
N TRP A 162 27.45 7.57 7.10
CA TRP A 162 26.71 8.13 8.23
C TRP A 162 27.29 7.69 9.58
N LEU A 163 27.63 6.40 9.74
CA LEU A 163 28.27 5.91 10.96
C LEU A 163 29.64 6.57 11.20
N ILE A 164 30.46 6.71 10.15
CA ILE A 164 31.78 7.33 10.23
C ILE A 164 31.66 8.80 10.64
N ASP A 165 30.75 9.55 10.02
CA ASP A 165 30.50 10.96 10.31
C ASP A 165 30.03 11.16 11.76
N GLU A 166 29.09 10.34 12.23
CA GLU A 166 28.60 10.41 13.62
C GLU A 166 29.68 10.00 14.64
N TYR A 167 30.54 9.04 14.31
CA TYR A 167 31.68 8.69 15.16
C TYR A 167 32.67 9.85 15.30
N HIS A 168 33.03 10.51 14.18
CA HIS A 168 33.89 11.70 14.22
C HIS A 168 33.23 12.85 14.97
N SER A 169 31.93 13.06 14.76
CA SER A 169 31.12 14.04 15.49
C SER A 169 31.14 13.76 16.99
N TRP A 170 30.90 12.53 17.43
CA TRP A 170 30.88 12.13 18.85
C TRP A 170 32.24 12.33 19.54
N ARG A 171 33.34 12.09 18.81
CA ARG A 171 34.73 12.28 19.29
C ARG A 171 35.14 13.75 19.35
N ASN A 172 34.48 14.64 18.61
CA ASN A 172 34.81 16.06 18.56
C ASN A 172 34.39 16.78 19.86
N PRO A 173 35.32 17.27 20.70
CA PRO A 173 34.98 17.97 21.94
C PRO A 173 34.34 19.36 21.70
N SER A 174 34.53 19.93 20.52
CA SER A 174 34.11 21.31 20.18
C SER A 174 32.78 21.39 19.44
N ALA A 175 32.07 20.27 19.26
CA ALA A 175 30.80 20.28 18.52
C ALA A 175 29.68 20.96 19.33
N ALA A 176 28.84 21.75 18.65
CA ALA A 176 27.74 22.50 19.26
C ALA A 176 26.61 21.60 19.79
N THR A 177 26.48 20.37 19.29
CA THR A 177 25.44 19.42 19.70
C THR A 177 25.85 18.65 20.97
N PRO A 178 24.89 18.38 21.89
CA PRO A 178 25.15 17.57 23.08
C PRO A 178 25.78 16.22 22.74
N LYS A 179 26.72 15.76 23.57
CA LYS A 179 27.44 14.49 23.34
C LYS A 179 26.49 13.28 23.31
N PHE A 180 25.43 13.33 24.12
CA PHE A 180 24.42 12.27 24.15
C PHE A 180 23.64 12.17 22.83
N ASP A 181 23.21 13.29 22.26
CA ASP A 181 22.47 13.30 20.99
C ASP A 181 23.31 12.71 19.84
N ARG A 182 24.60 13.06 19.80
CA ARG A 182 25.56 12.48 18.84
C ARG A 182 25.76 10.98 19.05
N PHE A 183 25.82 10.54 20.31
CA PHE A 183 25.91 9.12 20.63
C PHE A 183 24.66 8.36 20.19
N VAL A 184 23.46 8.91 20.42
CA VAL A 184 22.19 8.33 19.95
C VAL A 184 22.17 8.23 18.42
N ASN A 185 22.56 9.28 17.69
CA ASN A 185 22.64 9.24 16.24
C ASN A 185 23.62 8.15 15.74
N MET A 186 24.81 8.03 16.37
CA MET A 186 25.78 7.00 16.05
C MET A 186 25.21 5.58 16.26
N ILE A 187 24.47 5.36 17.34
CA ILE A 187 23.78 4.09 17.60
C ILE A 187 22.67 3.84 16.58
N GLN A 188 21.92 4.87 16.16
CA GLN A 188 20.93 4.72 15.08
C GLN A 188 21.58 4.33 13.75
N ALA A 189 22.74 4.90 13.41
CA ALA A 189 23.51 4.52 12.21
C ALA A 189 23.98 3.06 12.26
N LEU A 190 24.53 2.64 13.41
CA LEU A 190 24.92 1.25 13.63
C LEU A 190 23.71 0.30 13.56
N ASN A 191 22.58 0.71 14.13
CA ASN A 191 21.34 -0.03 14.12
C ASN A 191 20.87 -0.30 12.67
N CYS A 192 20.90 0.71 11.80
CA CYS A 192 20.59 0.51 10.37
C CYS A 192 21.53 -0.48 9.69
N ILE A 193 22.83 -0.46 9.97
CA ILE A 193 23.78 -1.44 9.40
C ILE A 193 23.42 -2.86 9.84
N VAL A 194 23.17 -3.05 11.14
CA VAL A 194 22.80 -4.36 11.70
C VAL A 194 21.47 -4.85 11.12
N LEU A 195 20.50 -3.96 10.94
CA LEU A 195 19.22 -4.24 10.30
C LEU A 195 19.42 -4.82 8.90
N GLU A 196 20.14 -4.11 8.03
CA GLU A 196 20.37 -4.55 6.65
C GLU A 196 21.13 -5.88 6.62
N LEU A 197 22.10 -6.10 7.52
CA LEU A 197 22.82 -7.38 7.58
C LEU A 197 21.90 -8.56 7.96
N PHE A 198 20.95 -8.35 8.87
CA PHE A 198 19.95 -9.37 9.18
C PHE A 198 18.98 -9.59 8.00
N GLU A 199 18.53 -8.53 7.33
CA GLU A 199 17.67 -8.65 6.14
C GLU A 199 18.37 -9.44 5.02
N ASN A 200 19.66 -9.17 4.81
CA ASN A 200 20.50 -9.87 3.84
C ASN A 200 20.66 -11.35 4.18
N ALA A 201 20.97 -11.65 5.45
CA ALA A 201 21.12 -13.03 5.90
C ALA A 201 19.81 -13.83 5.73
N GLY A 202 18.67 -13.20 6.02
CA GLY A 202 17.35 -13.79 5.78
C GLY A 202 17.11 -14.08 4.31
N TRP A 203 17.38 -13.11 3.45
CA TRP A 203 17.17 -13.29 2.01
C TRP A 203 18.07 -14.38 1.41
N LEU A 204 19.36 -14.42 1.80
CA LEU A 204 20.32 -15.42 1.34
C LEU A 204 19.94 -16.84 1.78
N THR A 205 19.41 -17.00 2.99
CA THR A 205 18.95 -18.31 3.50
C THR A 205 17.61 -18.71 2.90
N ASP A 206 16.69 -17.77 2.66
CA ASP A 206 15.41 -18.03 1.97
C ASP A 206 15.60 -18.55 0.53
N HIS A 207 16.65 -18.08 -0.13
CA HIS A 207 16.97 -18.44 -1.53
C HIS A 207 17.97 -19.59 -1.67
N ASP A 208 18.35 -20.25 -0.57
CA ASP A 208 19.29 -21.38 -0.57
C ASP A 208 20.69 -21.02 -1.09
N TRP A 209 21.13 -19.77 -0.89
CA TRP A 209 22.48 -19.32 -1.29
C TRP A 209 23.55 -19.67 -0.25
N VAL A 210 23.11 -20.06 0.95
CA VAL A 210 23.98 -20.55 2.03
C VAL A 210 23.74 -22.04 2.18
N GLY A 211 24.78 -22.86 2.08
CA GLY A 211 24.66 -24.32 2.19
C GLY A 211 24.45 -24.84 3.61
N THR A 212 23.55 -24.23 4.40
CA THR A 212 23.19 -24.75 5.73
C THR A 212 22.05 -25.75 5.63
N GLY A 213 22.05 -26.78 6.49
CA GLY A 213 20.96 -27.78 6.52
C GLY A 213 19.62 -27.24 7.04
N ASP A 214 19.61 -26.05 7.65
CA ASP A 214 18.48 -25.47 8.39
C ASP A 214 18.03 -24.11 7.82
N ASN A 215 18.16 -23.91 6.51
CA ASN A 215 17.88 -22.62 5.85
C ASN A 215 16.49 -22.05 6.19
N ASN A 216 15.45 -22.88 6.27
CA ASN A 216 14.10 -22.44 6.64
C ASN A 216 14.03 -21.82 8.04
N TYR A 217 14.77 -22.37 9.01
CA TYR A 217 14.80 -21.84 10.37
C TYR A 217 15.55 -20.51 10.41
N TRP A 218 16.73 -20.46 9.80
CA TRP A 218 17.58 -19.26 9.80
C TRP A 218 16.98 -18.10 9.03
N CYS A 219 16.27 -18.36 7.93
CA CYS A 219 15.50 -17.36 7.19
C CYS A 219 14.50 -16.65 8.12
N ILE A 220 13.66 -17.42 8.82
CA ILE A 220 12.63 -16.87 9.70
C ILE A 220 13.27 -16.12 10.88
N GLU A 221 14.29 -16.69 11.52
CA GLU A 221 14.94 -16.04 12.67
C GLU A 221 15.58 -14.71 12.30
N THR A 222 16.33 -14.67 11.22
CA THR A 222 17.04 -13.46 10.80
C THR A 222 16.06 -12.36 10.37
N TYR A 223 14.96 -12.68 9.69
CA TYR A 223 13.91 -11.70 9.39
C TYR A 223 13.21 -11.17 10.66
N ILE A 224 12.92 -12.03 11.65
CA ILE A 224 12.33 -11.59 12.92
C ILE A 224 13.29 -10.65 13.66
N TRP A 225 14.57 -10.99 13.74
CA TRP A 225 15.58 -10.13 14.38
C TRP A 225 15.80 -8.83 13.62
N CYS A 226 15.81 -8.86 12.28
CA CYS A 226 15.79 -7.66 11.44
C CYS A 226 14.63 -6.73 11.86
N CYS A 227 13.42 -7.28 11.99
CA CYS A 227 12.25 -6.49 12.36
C CYS A 227 12.31 -5.94 13.78
N ARG A 228 12.93 -6.65 14.73
CA ARG A 228 13.15 -6.15 16.10
C ARG A 228 14.13 -5.00 16.15
N VAL A 229 15.22 -5.11 15.38
CA VAL A 229 16.25 -4.09 15.22
C VAL A 229 15.66 -2.85 14.55
N TRP A 230 14.87 -3.04 13.49
CA TRP A 230 14.04 -2.00 12.87
C TRP A 230 13.08 -1.33 13.86
N GLY A 231 12.40 -2.11 14.69
CA GLY A 231 11.52 -1.60 15.73
C GLY A 231 12.25 -0.72 16.75
N ALA A 232 13.44 -1.12 17.18
CA ALA A 232 14.27 -0.32 18.08
C ALA A 232 14.66 1.02 17.44
N TYR A 233 15.07 1.02 16.16
CA TYR A 233 15.37 2.25 15.42
C TYR A 233 14.15 3.18 15.39
N LEU A 234 12.99 2.62 15.04
CA LEU A 234 11.75 3.38 14.88
C LEU A 234 11.28 4.02 16.19
N LEU A 235 11.38 3.29 17.31
CA LEU A 235 11.02 3.82 18.63
C LEU A 235 11.97 4.94 19.06
N ILE A 236 13.28 4.79 18.83
CA ILE A 236 14.25 5.85 19.11
C ILE A 236 13.96 7.07 18.26
N GLU A 237 13.68 6.90 16.96
CA GLU A 237 13.38 8.01 16.04
C GLU A 237 12.13 8.79 16.47
N ILE A 238 11.06 8.08 16.85
CA ILE A 238 9.84 8.71 17.37
C ILE A 238 10.13 9.45 18.68
N ALA A 239 10.87 8.83 19.61
CA ALA A 239 11.23 9.44 20.88
C ALA A 239 12.08 10.71 20.68
N GLU A 240 13.09 10.66 19.82
CA GLU A 240 13.95 11.78 19.48
C GLU A 240 13.18 12.91 18.78
N MET A 241 12.27 12.56 17.87
CA MET A 241 11.42 13.55 17.18
C MET A 241 10.51 14.31 18.15
N LEU A 242 9.93 13.60 19.14
CA LEU A 242 9.12 14.19 20.20
C LEU A 242 9.95 15.01 21.19
N ARG A 243 11.16 14.54 21.54
CA ARG A 243 12.08 15.22 22.48
C ARG A 243 12.68 16.50 21.91
N ARG A 244 13.11 16.48 20.64
CA ARG A 244 13.80 17.61 19.99
C ARG A 244 12.83 18.70 19.53
N THR A 245 11.55 18.38 19.30
CA THR A 245 10.57 19.33 18.78
C THR A 245 9.72 19.93 19.90
N PRO A 246 9.81 21.24 20.19
CA PRO A 246 8.96 21.86 21.20
C PRO A 246 7.49 21.76 20.80
N VAL A 247 6.61 21.57 21.78
CA VAL A 247 5.16 21.34 21.58
C VAL A 247 4.51 22.45 20.73
N SER A 248 5.01 23.69 20.82
CA SER A 248 4.54 24.81 20.01
C SER A 248 4.72 24.62 18.49
N LYS A 249 5.67 23.78 18.06
CA LYS A 249 5.97 23.50 16.65
C LYS A 249 5.26 22.26 16.10
N TRP A 250 4.48 21.54 16.92
CA TRP A 250 3.75 20.33 16.50
C TRP A 250 2.62 20.60 15.51
N GLY A 251 2.21 21.86 15.35
CA GLY A 251 1.28 22.30 14.31
C GLY A 251 1.88 22.31 12.90
N ASN A 252 3.22 22.16 12.75
CA ASN A 252 3.84 22.15 11.44
C ASN A 252 3.49 20.88 10.66
N LYS A 253 2.92 21.06 9.46
CA LYS A 253 2.52 19.96 8.59
C LYS A 253 3.67 19.03 8.19
N SER A 254 4.88 19.55 7.97
CA SER A 254 6.03 18.70 7.62
C SER A 254 6.41 17.78 8.78
N TRP A 255 6.40 18.30 10.00
CA TRP A 255 6.63 17.52 11.22
C TRP A 255 5.56 16.46 11.43
N GLN A 256 4.28 16.82 11.25
CA GLN A 256 3.16 15.87 11.37
C GLN A 256 3.25 14.74 10.36
N ILE A 257 3.65 15.04 9.11
CA ILE A 257 3.87 14.01 8.09
C ILE A 257 5.04 13.11 8.49
N SER A 258 6.16 13.66 8.97
CA SER A 258 7.30 12.86 9.43
C SER A 258 6.95 11.97 10.63
N LEU A 259 6.17 12.47 11.58
CA LEU A 259 5.69 11.68 12.70
C LEU A 259 4.74 10.58 12.23
N PHE A 260 3.79 10.90 11.35
CA PHE A 260 2.88 9.93 10.76
C PHE A 260 3.63 8.81 10.02
N LYS A 261 4.62 9.16 9.18
CA LYS A 261 5.46 8.19 8.46
C LYS A 261 6.12 7.19 9.41
N ASN A 262 6.58 7.62 10.58
CA ASN A 262 7.17 6.72 11.55
C ASN A 262 6.09 5.89 12.30
N VAL A 263 5.03 6.54 12.80
CA VAL A 263 4.00 5.88 13.59
C VAL A 263 3.23 4.82 12.80
N ILE A 264 2.91 5.09 11.52
CA ILE A 264 2.15 4.16 10.67
C ILE A 264 2.91 2.84 10.40
N GLN A 265 4.23 2.81 10.62
CA GLN A 265 5.07 1.63 10.48
C GLN A 265 5.10 0.75 11.74
N LEU A 266 4.73 1.27 12.92
CA LEU A 266 4.75 0.50 14.18
C LEU A 266 3.92 -0.79 14.12
N PRO A 267 2.70 -0.81 13.54
CA PRO A 267 1.95 -2.05 13.40
C PRO A 267 2.66 -3.08 12.49
N LEU A 268 3.38 -2.63 11.46
CA LEU A 268 4.13 -3.51 10.56
C LEU A 268 5.32 -4.14 11.26
N VAL A 269 6.08 -3.33 12.02
CA VAL A 269 7.17 -3.82 12.88
C VAL A 269 6.64 -4.92 13.80
N LEU A 270 5.55 -4.65 14.52
CA LEU A 270 4.97 -5.62 15.45
C LEU A 270 4.53 -6.90 14.73
N HIS A 271 3.95 -6.76 13.54
CA HIS A 271 3.53 -7.89 12.72
C HIS A 271 4.71 -8.78 12.32
N TRP A 272 5.83 -8.21 11.85
CA TRP A 272 6.96 -9.02 11.40
C TRP A 272 7.94 -9.43 12.52
N CYS A 273 7.80 -8.88 13.72
CA CYS A 273 8.49 -9.39 14.93
C CYS A 273 7.95 -10.74 15.43
N LEU A 274 6.80 -11.20 14.92
CA LEU A 274 6.11 -12.42 15.33
C LEU A 274 6.15 -13.44 14.19
N ARG A 275 6.36 -14.73 14.52
CA ARG A 275 6.41 -15.82 13.50
C ARG A 275 5.15 -15.89 12.64
N ASP A 276 3.97 -15.80 13.27
CA ASP A 276 2.68 -15.90 12.59
C ASP A 276 2.11 -14.53 12.17
N GLY A 277 2.70 -13.46 12.70
CA GLY A 277 2.19 -12.10 12.57
C GLY A 277 0.85 -11.83 13.26
N CYS A 278 0.54 -10.55 13.49
CA CYS A 278 -0.72 -10.14 14.14
C CYS A 278 -1.70 -9.35 13.24
N LEU A 279 -1.28 -8.94 12.04
CA LEU A 279 -2.08 -8.13 11.12
C LEU A 279 -2.65 -8.94 9.97
N THR A 280 -3.85 -8.56 9.55
CA THR A 280 -4.44 -9.09 8.30
C THR A 280 -3.76 -8.45 7.09
N PRO A 281 -3.83 -9.08 5.89
CA PRO A 281 -3.29 -8.51 4.65
C PRO A 281 -3.81 -7.11 4.33
N PHE A 282 -5.04 -6.79 4.75
CA PHE A 282 -5.61 -5.46 4.64
C PHE A 282 -4.79 -4.42 5.41
N TRP A 283 -4.50 -4.68 6.69
CA TRP A 283 -3.75 -3.75 7.53
C TRP A 283 -2.29 -3.64 7.12
N VAL A 284 -1.68 -4.76 6.69
CA VAL A 284 -0.33 -4.74 6.12
C VAL A 284 -0.28 -3.84 4.88
N GLY A 285 -1.22 -4.01 3.94
CA GLY A 285 -1.32 -3.16 2.76
C GLY A 285 -1.59 -1.69 3.10
N LEU A 286 -2.50 -1.42 4.04
CA LEU A 286 -2.86 -0.05 4.44
C LEU A 286 -1.69 0.68 5.09
N CYS A 287 -1.04 0.07 6.09
CA CYS A 287 0.09 0.66 6.78
C CYS A 287 1.29 0.85 5.83
N GLY A 288 1.57 -0.14 4.98
CA GLY A 288 2.68 -0.06 4.02
C GLY A 288 2.45 0.98 2.94
N SER A 289 1.23 1.10 2.40
CA SER A 289 0.88 2.20 1.49
C SER A 289 0.93 3.57 2.17
N GLY A 290 0.48 3.65 3.43
CA GLY A 290 0.55 4.88 4.23
C GLY A 290 2.00 5.33 4.47
N ALA A 291 2.90 4.40 4.79
CA ALA A 291 4.31 4.69 5.02
C ALA A 291 5.02 5.24 3.76
N SER A 292 4.70 4.70 2.58
CA SER A 292 5.40 5.01 1.33
C SER A 292 4.74 6.09 0.47
N TRP A 293 3.47 6.45 0.74
CA TRP A 293 2.68 7.36 -0.10
C TRP A 293 3.35 8.70 -0.40
N TRP A 294 3.92 9.37 0.62
CA TRP A 294 4.50 10.69 0.42
C TRP A 294 5.77 10.64 -0.41
N ASN A 295 6.68 9.68 -0.17
CA ASN A 295 7.90 9.58 -0.97
C ASN A 295 7.56 9.25 -2.44
N PHE A 296 6.57 8.37 -2.65
CA PHE A 296 6.02 8.09 -3.97
C PHE A 296 5.43 9.36 -4.61
N LYS A 297 4.54 10.06 -3.91
CA LYS A 297 3.89 11.27 -4.41
C LYS A 297 4.90 12.35 -4.74
N ASP A 298 5.83 12.63 -3.85
CA ASP A 298 6.82 13.70 -3.98
C ASP A 298 7.72 13.43 -5.21
N MET A 299 8.16 12.17 -5.38
CA MET A 299 8.90 11.73 -6.57
C MET A 299 8.11 11.93 -7.87
N TRP A 300 6.86 11.45 -7.94
CA TRP A 300 6.04 11.62 -9.14
C TRP A 300 5.62 13.07 -9.40
N SER A 301 5.52 13.90 -8.36
CA SER A 301 5.27 15.34 -8.50
C SER A 301 6.48 16.14 -8.97
N SER A 302 7.69 15.57 -8.85
CA SER A 302 8.92 16.19 -9.33
C SER A 302 9.14 16.06 -10.84
N ILE A 303 8.34 15.23 -11.51
CA ILE A 303 8.35 15.05 -12.96
C ILE A 303 7.74 16.30 -13.60
N ASP A 304 8.59 17.06 -14.30
CA ASP A 304 8.16 18.24 -15.02
C ASP A 304 7.74 17.89 -16.44
N LEU A 305 6.44 18.01 -16.72
CA LEU A 305 5.85 17.79 -18.06
C LEU A 305 5.43 19.09 -18.74
N SER A 306 5.87 20.24 -18.22
CA SER A 306 5.63 21.55 -18.83
C SER A 306 6.41 21.76 -20.12
#